data_AF-A0A409W8M3-F1
#
_entry.id   AF-A0A409W8M3-F1
#
_cell.length_a   1.000
_cell.length_b   1.000
_cell.length_c   1.000
_cell.angle_alpha   90.00
_cell.angle_beta   90.00
_cell.angle_gamma   90.00
#
_symmetry.space_group_name_H-M   'P 1'
#
loop_
_entity.id
_entity.type
_entity.pdbx_description
1 polymer ?
#
loop_
_entity_poly.entity_id
_entity_poly.type
_entity_poly.pdbx_seq_one_letter_code
_entity_poly.pdbx_strand_id
1 'polypeptide(L)'
;MIFSSSLVLGATAVSLVAGLALPSPIQEASLLQRDIDPGQDSRSCSSIKDVCSPDTISDPSNALSHAACIALVVCESPKDFLAQFPPNQPRLSRDAFNAVSGGSDVITQQQFIDFYYGTIASINSTIATSNSSANLLTPEYPSSAETVIAWWQDAVAWTGFCSTSSIPYSNFADWIEYSTATGVCGAVQSCDAAKNAATPACVPQRPTDNGSCAEMVSQCILFAGNTTHIFDNEYCVLASFCYSQSTVDVLIKALVQDDYLYIGQPVLSINQPRLTQSVFNTLSGGNTVVTQQNVIDAYYGLLTNTLRSCGGPPGAVTPCPSGSSGPYPTDVSYVTDFWETVSAWTGFCSTRNIPYKNLADYLQYSSTVKAPTSC
;
A
#
# COMPACT_ATOMS: atom_id res chain seq x y z
N MET A 1 82.25 9.53 -38.27
CA MET A 1 81.94 10.94 -38.58
C MET A 1 81.29 11.50 -37.32
N ILE A 2 82.01 12.23 -36.46
CA ILE A 2 82.53 13.61 -36.56
C ILE A 2 81.80 14.41 -35.45
N PHE A 3 82.61 14.82 -34.47
CA PHE A 3 82.49 15.81 -33.38
C PHE A 3 81.62 15.58 -32.13
N SER A 4 82.36 15.32 -31.04
CA SER A 4 82.32 15.92 -29.70
C SER A 4 81.79 17.36 -29.61
N SER A 5 81.20 17.74 -28.47
CA SER A 5 81.86 18.60 -27.45
C SER A 5 80.94 18.95 -26.27
N SER A 6 81.54 18.90 -25.08
CA SER A 6 81.05 19.31 -23.76
C SER A 6 80.71 20.81 -23.67
N LEU A 7 79.83 21.23 -22.73
CA LEU A 7 80.14 22.28 -21.74
C LEU A 7 79.02 22.48 -20.68
N VAL A 8 79.40 22.24 -19.41
CA VAL A 8 79.34 23.10 -18.20
C VAL A 8 78.07 23.88 -17.80
N LEU A 9 77.79 23.76 -16.49
CA LEU A 9 76.89 24.50 -15.60
C LEU A 9 76.76 26.02 -15.83
N GLY A 10 75.57 26.54 -15.52
CA GLY A 10 75.37 27.93 -15.15
C GLY A 10 73.99 28.13 -14.50
N ALA A 11 73.95 28.14 -13.17
CA ALA A 11 72.78 28.52 -12.40
C ALA A 11 72.57 30.03 -12.44
N THR A 12 71.38 30.48 -12.80
CA THR A 12 70.87 31.82 -12.47
C THR A 12 69.44 31.71 -12.00
N ALA A 13 69.25 32.01 -10.71
CA ALA A 13 67.94 32.19 -10.10
C ALA A 13 67.29 33.46 -10.66
N VAL A 14 66.07 33.32 -11.19
CA VAL A 14 65.19 34.45 -11.47
C VAL A 14 63.96 34.27 -10.57
N SER A 15 63.83 35.17 -9.60
CA SER A 15 62.66 35.32 -8.76
C SER A 15 61.44 35.65 -9.61
N LEU A 16 60.46 34.74 -9.63
CA LEU A 16 59.10 35.03 -10.05
C LEU A 16 58.25 35.23 -8.79
N VAL A 17 57.89 36.48 -8.54
CA VAL A 17 56.81 36.84 -7.64
C VAL A 17 55.51 36.40 -8.32
N ALA A 18 55.04 35.20 -7.98
CA ALA A 18 53.68 34.79 -8.30
C ALA A 18 52.74 35.52 -7.34
N GLY A 19 51.98 36.47 -7.88
CA GLY A 19 50.80 36.99 -7.21
C GLY A 19 49.84 35.83 -6.93
N LEU A 20 49.60 35.56 -5.66
CA LEU A 20 48.52 34.71 -5.19
C LEU A 20 47.19 35.36 -5.59
N ALA A 21 46.68 35.04 -6.78
CA ALA A 21 45.27 35.13 -7.05
C ALA A 21 44.61 33.97 -6.30
N LEU A 22 43.88 34.31 -5.25
CA LEU A 22 42.97 33.39 -4.56
C LEU A 22 42.07 32.71 -5.60
N PRO A 23 41.89 31.39 -5.55
CA PRO A 23 40.83 30.76 -6.32
C PRO A 23 39.50 31.30 -5.80
N SER A 24 38.73 31.91 -6.71
CA SER A 24 37.32 32.20 -6.47
C SER A 24 36.64 30.93 -5.94
N PRO A 25 35.75 31.02 -4.94
CA PRO A 25 34.96 29.87 -4.55
C PRO A 25 34.21 29.40 -5.79
N ILE A 26 34.44 28.13 -6.15
CA ILE A 26 33.58 27.39 -7.05
C ILE A 26 32.20 27.50 -6.41
N GLN A 27 31.35 28.30 -7.03
CA GLN A 27 29.94 28.32 -6.75
C GLN A 27 29.46 26.93 -7.15
N GLU A 28 29.30 26.05 -6.17
CA GLU A 28 28.52 24.83 -6.35
C GLU A 28 27.23 25.28 -7.02
N ALA A 29 27.03 24.83 -8.27
CA ALA A 29 25.72 24.86 -8.87
C ALA A 29 24.87 23.99 -7.97
N SER A 30 24.21 24.61 -6.99
CA SER A 30 22.99 24.10 -6.40
C SER A 30 22.11 23.75 -7.59
N LEU A 31 22.07 22.46 -7.92
CA LEU A 31 20.97 21.90 -8.67
C LEU A 31 19.75 22.29 -7.86
N LEU A 32 19.04 23.33 -8.33
CA LEU A 32 17.74 23.71 -7.82
C LEU A 32 16.93 22.44 -7.72
N GLN A 33 16.76 21.96 -6.48
CA GLN A 33 15.79 20.94 -6.17
C GLN A 33 14.46 21.56 -6.57
N ARG A 34 13.94 21.18 -7.75
CA ARG A 34 12.75 21.76 -8.32
C ARG A 34 11.63 21.49 -7.32
N ASP A 35 11.05 22.54 -6.76
CA ASP A 35 9.98 22.40 -5.78
C ASP A 35 8.83 21.63 -6.43
N ILE A 36 8.41 20.54 -5.77
CA ILE A 36 7.21 19.79 -6.12
C ILE A 36 6.02 20.71 -5.84
N ASP A 37 5.20 21.01 -6.86
CA ASP A 37 3.96 21.77 -6.73
C ASP A 37 2.76 20.81 -6.85
N PRO A 38 2.14 20.42 -5.73
CA PRO A 38 0.98 19.51 -5.73
C PRO A 38 -0.19 20.03 -6.58
N GLY A 39 -0.32 21.35 -6.71
CA GLY A 39 -1.35 21.97 -7.54
C GLY A 39 -1.10 21.73 -9.02
N GLN A 40 0.14 21.93 -9.48
CA GLN A 40 0.54 21.66 -10.86
C GLN A 40 0.44 20.16 -11.20
N ASP A 41 0.87 19.29 -10.28
CA ASP A 41 0.86 17.85 -10.49
C ASP A 41 -0.58 17.31 -10.63
N SER A 42 -1.50 17.78 -9.79
CA SER A 42 -2.93 17.45 -9.90
C SER A 42 -3.54 17.97 -11.21
N ARG A 43 -3.16 19.18 -11.65
CA ARG A 43 -3.59 19.73 -12.95
C ARG A 43 -3.02 18.97 -14.13
N SER A 44 -1.81 18.41 -14.00
CA SER A 44 -1.21 17.56 -15.03
C SER A 44 -2.04 16.30 -15.29
N CYS A 45 -2.47 15.62 -14.23
CA CYS A 45 -3.33 14.45 -14.38
C CYS A 45 -4.74 14.80 -14.83
N SER A 46 -5.26 15.93 -14.36
CA SER A 46 -6.53 16.49 -14.84
C SER A 46 -6.48 16.78 -16.35
N SER A 47 -5.33 17.23 -16.88
CA SER A 47 -5.15 17.44 -18.32
C SER A 47 -5.30 16.15 -19.15
N ILE A 48 -4.91 15.01 -18.57
CA ILE A 48 -5.11 13.69 -19.19
C ILE A 48 -6.55 13.21 -19.01
N LYS A 49 -7.18 13.51 -17.87
CA LYS A 49 -8.59 13.23 -17.57
C LYS A 49 -9.52 13.89 -18.58
N ASP A 50 -9.23 15.11 -19.00
CA ASP A 50 -10.00 15.85 -19.99
C ASP A 50 -10.07 15.16 -21.37
N VAL A 51 -9.12 14.27 -21.68
CA VAL A 51 -9.18 13.45 -22.91
C VAL A 51 -9.51 11.99 -22.63
N CYS A 52 -9.29 11.51 -21.41
CA CYS A 52 -9.69 10.19 -20.94
C CYS A 52 -10.84 10.32 -19.93
N SER A 53 -12.05 10.46 -20.47
CA SER A 53 -13.29 10.41 -19.70
C SER A 53 -14.34 9.63 -20.50
N PRO A 54 -15.41 9.14 -19.87
CA PRO A 54 -16.50 8.45 -20.57
C PRO A 54 -17.12 9.28 -21.70
N ASP A 55 -17.07 10.60 -21.59
CA ASP A 55 -17.66 11.54 -22.55
C ASP A 55 -16.74 11.84 -23.73
N THR A 56 -15.44 11.57 -23.60
CA THR A 56 -14.42 11.99 -24.58
C THR A 56 -13.81 10.85 -25.37
N ILE A 57 -13.82 9.62 -24.82
CA ILE A 57 -13.30 8.44 -25.53
C ILE A 57 -14.42 7.72 -26.30
N SER A 58 -14.06 7.09 -27.43
CA SER A 58 -15.03 6.45 -28.31
C SER A 58 -15.63 5.15 -27.76
N ASP A 59 -14.91 4.45 -26.88
CA ASP A 59 -15.34 3.21 -26.24
C ASP A 59 -15.12 3.26 -24.72
N PRO A 60 -16.06 3.86 -23.96
CA PRO A 60 -15.97 3.93 -22.50
C PRO A 60 -16.07 2.56 -21.83
N SER A 61 -16.55 1.52 -22.53
CA SER A 61 -16.57 0.15 -22.00
C SER A 61 -15.21 -0.53 -22.10
N ASN A 62 -14.23 0.08 -22.78
CA ASN A 62 -12.87 -0.41 -22.92
C ASN A 62 -11.85 0.74 -22.83
N ALA A 63 -11.91 1.48 -21.73
CA ALA A 63 -11.12 2.70 -21.53
C ALA A 63 -9.61 2.43 -21.63
N LEU A 64 -9.15 1.27 -21.15
CA LEU A 64 -7.73 0.88 -21.16
C LEU A 64 -7.16 0.60 -22.56
N SER A 65 -7.98 0.57 -23.61
CA SER A 65 -7.50 0.57 -24.99
C SER A 65 -6.96 1.93 -25.45
N HIS A 66 -7.29 3.00 -24.74
CA HIS A 66 -6.87 4.37 -25.06
C HIS A 66 -5.61 4.73 -24.28
N ALA A 67 -4.54 5.15 -24.97
CA ALA A 67 -3.23 5.42 -24.36
C ALA A 67 -3.31 6.43 -23.20
N ALA A 68 -4.06 7.53 -23.37
CA ALA A 68 -4.21 8.53 -22.31
C ALA A 68 -4.82 7.94 -21.02
N CYS A 69 -5.69 6.94 -21.13
CA CYS A 69 -6.29 6.29 -19.98
C CYS A 69 -5.31 5.41 -19.21
N ILE A 70 -4.30 4.87 -19.88
CA ILE A 70 -3.22 4.13 -19.22
C ILE A 70 -2.30 5.07 -18.42
N ALA A 71 -2.09 6.30 -18.91
CA ALA A 71 -1.37 7.32 -18.13
C ALA A 71 -2.21 7.79 -16.93
N LEU A 72 -3.51 7.99 -17.13
CA LEU A 72 -4.44 8.44 -16.09
C LEU A 72 -4.57 7.43 -14.94
N VAL A 73 -4.72 6.14 -15.24
CA VAL A 73 -4.88 5.10 -14.19
C VAL A 73 -3.67 5.02 -13.25
N VAL A 74 -2.48 5.35 -13.74
CA VAL A 74 -1.27 5.40 -12.89
C VAL A 74 -1.22 6.65 -12.04
N CYS A 75 -1.63 7.81 -12.56
CA CYS A 75 -1.65 9.02 -11.75
C CYS A 75 -2.77 9.05 -10.70
N GLU A 76 -4.00 8.68 -11.06
CA GLU A 76 -5.16 8.75 -10.14
C GLU A 76 -5.31 7.50 -9.27
N SER A 77 -4.58 6.41 -9.56
CA SER A 77 -4.80 5.04 -9.09
C SER A 77 -5.98 4.30 -9.77
N PRO A 78 -5.95 2.95 -9.81
CA PRO A 78 -7.04 2.15 -10.35
C PRO A 78 -8.39 2.39 -9.67
N LYS A 79 -8.41 2.72 -8.37
CA LYS A 79 -9.64 2.96 -7.62
C LYS A 79 -10.42 4.16 -8.17
N ASP A 80 -9.74 5.30 -8.26
CA ASP A 80 -10.37 6.55 -8.69
C ASP A 80 -10.63 6.55 -10.19
N PHE A 81 -9.74 5.93 -10.97
CA PHE A 81 -9.94 5.73 -12.40
C PHE A 81 -11.17 4.86 -12.69
N LEU A 82 -11.25 3.63 -12.15
CA LEU A 82 -12.33 2.69 -12.47
C LEU A 82 -13.71 3.19 -11.99
N ALA A 83 -13.75 4.00 -10.92
CA ALA A 83 -14.98 4.63 -10.45
C ALA A 83 -15.62 5.59 -11.47
N GLN A 84 -14.86 6.08 -12.44
CA GLN A 84 -15.34 7.02 -13.47
C GLN A 84 -15.91 6.32 -14.70
N PHE A 85 -15.62 5.03 -14.89
CA PHE A 85 -16.01 4.29 -16.10
C PHE A 85 -17.12 3.27 -15.80
N PRO A 86 -17.84 2.79 -16.85
CA PRO A 86 -18.76 1.67 -16.69
C PRO A 86 -18.10 0.47 -15.99
N PRO A 87 -18.84 -0.25 -15.14
CA PRO A 87 -18.31 -1.42 -14.44
C PRO A 87 -17.90 -2.52 -15.43
N ASN A 88 -17.03 -3.43 -14.98
CA ASN A 88 -16.52 -4.56 -15.77
C ASN A 88 -15.66 -4.13 -16.98
N GLN A 89 -14.77 -3.15 -16.78
CA GLN A 89 -13.73 -2.83 -17.77
C GLN A 89 -12.93 -4.10 -18.12
N PRO A 90 -12.67 -4.37 -19.42
CA PRO A 90 -11.81 -5.45 -19.83
C PRO A 90 -10.43 -5.34 -19.20
N ARG A 91 -9.81 -6.49 -18.96
CA ARG A 91 -8.39 -6.54 -18.60
C ARG A 91 -7.54 -5.81 -19.64
N LEU A 92 -6.54 -5.06 -19.18
CA LEU A 92 -5.56 -4.40 -20.03
C LEU A 92 -5.01 -5.39 -21.07
N SER A 93 -5.13 -5.06 -22.36
CA SER A 93 -4.65 -5.91 -23.44
C SER A 93 -3.13 -5.85 -23.57
N ARG A 94 -2.53 -6.88 -24.18
CA ARG A 94 -1.09 -6.87 -24.47
C ARG A 94 -0.69 -5.74 -25.43
N ASP A 95 -1.55 -5.37 -26.37
CA ASP A 95 -1.28 -4.28 -27.31
C ASP A 95 -1.27 -2.92 -26.59
N ALA A 96 -2.21 -2.69 -25.68
CA ALA A 96 -2.24 -1.50 -24.83
C ALA A 96 -1.00 -1.41 -23.93
N PHE A 97 -0.58 -2.53 -23.34
CA PHE A 97 0.68 -2.61 -22.59
C PHE A 97 1.90 -2.27 -23.48
N ASN A 98 1.96 -2.84 -24.68
CA ASN A 98 3.05 -2.62 -25.62
C ASN A 98 3.15 -1.15 -26.08
N ALA A 99 2.03 -0.41 -26.09
CA ALA A 99 2.02 1.02 -26.38
C ALA A 99 2.79 1.84 -25.32
N VAL A 100 2.82 1.37 -24.07
CA VAL A 100 3.62 1.98 -22.99
C VAL A 100 5.05 1.44 -22.99
N SER A 101 5.20 0.12 -23.13
CA SER A 101 6.51 -0.54 -23.03
C SER A 101 7.40 -0.38 -24.27
N GLY A 102 6.89 0.22 -25.35
CA GLY A 102 7.57 0.27 -26.65
C GLY A 102 7.82 -1.13 -27.23
N GLY A 103 6.96 -2.10 -26.92
CA GLY A 103 7.08 -3.51 -27.33
C GLY A 103 7.96 -4.39 -26.42
N SER A 104 8.50 -3.85 -25.33
CA SER A 104 9.21 -4.62 -24.31
C SER A 104 8.26 -5.53 -23.52
N ASP A 105 8.77 -6.63 -22.95
CA ASP A 105 8.03 -7.52 -22.04
C ASP A 105 7.76 -6.90 -20.66
N VAL A 106 8.45 -5.80 -20.33
CA VAL A 106 8.31 -5.01 -19.11
C VAL A 106 8.14 -3.54 -19.43
N ILE A 107 7.39 -2.82 -18.59
CA ILE A 107 7.43 -1.36 -18.52
C ILE A 107 8.45 -0.98 -17.45
N THR A 108 9.50 -0.28 -17.83
CA THR A 108 10.45 0.35 -16.92
C THR A 108 9.96 1.72 -16.48
N GLN A 109 10.47 2.23 -15.36
CA GLN A 109 10.22 3.60 -14.92
C GLN A 109 10.44 4.64 -16.01
N GLN A 110 11.56 4.56 -16.76
CA GLN A 110 11.85 5.53 -17.81
C GLN A 110 10.84 5.44 -18.97
N GLN A 111 10.46 4.23 -19.37
CA GLN A 111 9.43 4.05 -20.41
C GLN A 111 8.09 4.65 -19.98
N PHE A 112 7.70 4.48 -18.71
CA PHE A 112 6.48 5.09 -18.20
C PHE A 112 6.57 6.63 -18.16
N ILE A 113 7.71 7.19 -17.74
CA ILE A 113 7.94 8.65 -17.78
C ILE A 113 7.81 9.16 -19.22
N ASP A 114 8.52 8.55 -20.16
CA ASP A 114 8.51 8.94 -21.57
C ASP A 114 7.09 8.85 -22.16
N PHE A 115 6.36 7.79 -21.80
CA PHE A 115 4.96 7.60 -22.20
C PHE A 115 4.04 8.68 -21.62
N TYR A 116 4.18 9.02 -20.34
CA TYR A 116 3.36 10.05 -19.67
C TYR A 116 3.60 11.43 -20.30
N TYR A 117 4.86 11.85 -20.44
CA TYR A 117 5.21 13.12 -21.07
C TYR A 117 4.83 13.16 -22.56
N GLY A 118 5.00 12.03 -23.27
CA GLY A 118 4.55 11.87 -24.66
C GLY A 118 3.04 11.99 -24.81
N THR A 119 2.27 11.47 -23.85
CA THR A 119 0.81 11.61 -23.80
C THR A 119 0.40 13.08 -23.70
N ILE A 120 0.98 13.84 -22.76
CA ILE A 120 0.70 15.28 -22.63
C ILE A 120 1.09 16.06 -23.90
N ALA A 121 2.25 15.75 -24.49
CA ALA A 121 2.69 16.37 -25.73
C ALA A 121 1.72 16.09 -26.89
N SER A 122 1.20 14.85 -26.98
CA SER A 122 0.20 14.46 -27.98
C SER A 122 -1.11 15.23 -27.81
N ILE A 123 -1.60 15.38 -26.57
CA ILE A 123 -2.80 16.19 -26.26
C ILE A 123 -2.59 17.63 -26.70
N ASN A 124 -1.44 18.22 -26.35
CA ASN A 124 -1.09 19.60 -26.73
C ASN A 124 -1.05 19.76 -28.26
N SER A 125 -0.51 18.79 -28.99
CA SER A 125 -0.48 18.80 -30.45
C SER A 125 -1.89 18.71 -31.08
N THR A 126 -2.79 17.97 -30.45
CA THR A 126 -4.18 17.80 -30.90
C THR A 126 -4.98 19.09 -30.69
N ILE A 127 -4.80 19.76 -29.56
CA ILE A 127 -5.40 21.08 -29.29
C ILE A 127 -4.86 22.14 -30.25
N ALA A 128 -3.54 22.15 -30.52
CA ALA A 128 -2.94 23.12 -31.43
C ALA A 128 -3.43 22.99 -32.89
N THR A 129 -3.83 21.79 -33.30
CA THR A 129 -4.28 21.51 -34.67
C THR A 129 -5.81 21.56 -34.82
N SER A 130 -6.56 21.39 -33.73
CA SER A 130 -8.01 21.56 -33.73
C SER A 130 -8.35 23.01 -33.43
N ASN A 131 -8.91 23.73 -34.40
CA ASN A 131 -9.47 25.09 -34.19
C ASN A 131 -10.68 25.11 -33.23
N SER A 132 -10.91 24.03 -32.48
CA SER A 132 -11.94 23.91 -31.46
C SER A 132 -11.35 24.22 -30.09
N SER A 133 -11.38 25.49 -29.71
CA SER A 133 -11.14 25.97 -28.33
C SER A 133 -12.32 25.66 -27.38
N ALA A 134 -13.07 24.59 -27.66
CA ALA A 134 -14.19 24.19 -26.82
C ALA A 134 -13.66 23.47 -25.58
N ASN A 135 -13.44 24.24 -24.51
CA ASN A 135 -13.33 23.82 -23.11
C ASN A 135 -12.13 22.96 -22.65
N LEU A 136 -11.17 22.57 -23.50
CA LEU A 136 -9.95 21.91 -23.01
C LEU A 136 -8.96 22.93 -22.44
N LEU A 137 -8.61 22.77 -21.16
CA LEU A 137 -7.53 23.54 -20.52
C LEU A 137 -6.20 23.21 -21.21
N THR A 138 -5.30 24.19 -21.34
CA THR A 138 -3.95 23.96 -21.84
C THR A 138 -3.29 22.84 -21.03
N PRO A 139 -2.86 21.71 -21.64
CA PRO A 139 -2.30 20.60 -20.90
C PRO A 139 -1.07 21.03 -20.10
N GLU A 140 -1.04 20.67 -18.83
CA GLU A 140 0.04 21.04 -17.93
C GLU A 140 0.97 19.85 -17.71
N TYR A 141 2.27 20.05 -17.89
CA TYR A 141 3.26 19.06 -17.50
C TYR A 141 3.35 19.00 -15.97
N PRO A 142 3.73 17.86 -15.38
CA PRO A 142 3.95 17.78 -13.94
C PRO A 142 5.14 18.66 -13.57
N SER A 143 5.15 19.12 -12.32
CA SER A 143 6.17 20.02 -11.79
C SER A 143 7.57 19.38 -11.88
N SER A 144 7.67 18.05 -11.78
CA SER A 144 8.91 17.33 -12.01
C SER A 144 8.69 15.87 -12.45
N ALA A 145 9.77 15.21 -12.90
CA ALA A 145 9.73 13.79 -13.22
C ALA A 145 9.60 12.92 -11.96
N GLU A 146 10.06 13.42 -10.81
CA GLU A 146 9.94 12.77 -9.50
C GLU A 146 8.47 12.56 -9.11
N THR A 147 7.56 13.45 -9.51
CA THR A 147 6.11 13.24 -9.35
C THR A 147 5.64 12.02 -10.14
N VAL A 148 6.03 11.89 -11.41
CA VAL A 148 5.67 10.73 -12.25
C VAL A 148 6.29 9.45 -11.71
N ILE A 149 7.52 9.53 -11.19
CA ILE A 149 8.17 8.43 -10.50
C ILE A 149 7.35 8.02 -9.27
N ALA A 150 6.86 8.96 -8.47
CA ALA A 150 6.06 8.65 -7.28
C ALA A 150 4.78 7.88 -7.66
N TRP A 151 4.03 8.32 -8.68
CA TRP A 151 2.86 7.59 -9.18
C TRP A 151 3.21 6.18 -9.67
N TRP A 152 4.33 6.05 -10.40
CA TRP A 152 4.81 4.75 -10.87
C TRP A 152 5.20 3.83 -9.71
N GLN A 153 5.80 4.37 -8.64
CA GLN A 153 6.23 3.59 -7.49
C GLN A 153 5.06 2.92 -6.75
N ASP A 154 3.83 3.45 -6.83
CA ASP A 154 2.65 2.80 -6.26
C ASP A 154 2.33 1.49 -7.00
N ALA A 155 2.38 1.50 -8.34
CA ALA A 155 2.23 0.29 -9.15
C ALA A 155 3.39 -0.69 -8.92
N VAL A 156 4.62 -0.21 -8.83
CA VAL A 156 5.81 -1.04 -8.57
C VAL A 156 5.74 -1.72 -7.19
N ALA A 157 5.30 -0.98 -6.17
CA ALA A 157 5.12 -1.48 -4.81
C ALA A 157 4.06 -2.59 -4.77
N TRP A 158 2.90 -2.33 -5.36
CA TRP A 158 1.82 -3.31 -5.38
C TRP A 158 2.21 -4.58 -6.14
N THR A 159 2.91 -4.43 -7.27
CA THR A 159 3.31 -5.57 -8.12
C THR A 159 4.54 -6.33 -7.60
N GLY A 160 5.28 -5.77 -6.65
CA GLY A 160 6.44 -6.43 -6.02
C GLY A 160 7.76 -6.25 -6.76
N PHE A 161 7.90 -5.24 -7.62
CA PHE A 161 9.09 -5.02 -8.45
C PHE A 161 9.99 -3.87 -7.96
N CYS A 162 9.97 -3.57 -6.65
CA CYS A 162 10.72 -2.45 -6.07
C CYS A 162 12.24 -2.48 -6.32
N SER A 163 12.84 -3.66 -6.58
CA SER A 163 14.27 -3.77 -6.87
C SER A 163 14.65 -3.37 -8.29
N THR A 164 13.71 -3.44 -9.25
CA THR A 164 13.97 -3.20 -10.68
C THR A 164 13.18 -2.03 -11.24
N SER A 165 12.11 -1.59 -10.58
CA SER A 165 11.15 -0.61 -11.09
C SER A 165 10.64 -0.96 -12.50
N SER A 166 10.57 -2.28 -12.78
CA SER A 166 10.25 -2.84 -14.09
C SER A 166 9.14 -3.87 -13.96
N ILE A 167 7.93 -3.56 -14.44
CA ILE A 167 6.73 -4.36 -14.23
C ILE A 167 6.39 -5.16 -15.50
N PRO A 168 6.31 -6.50 -15.45
CA PRO A 168 5.84 -7.33 -16.56
C PRO A 168 4.34 -7.14 -16.85
N TYR A 169 3.92 -7.50 -18.07
CA TYR A 169 2.53 -7.41 -18.50
C TYR A 169 1.52 -8.02 -17.53
N SER A 170 1.74 -9.26 -17.07
CA SER A 170 0.81 -9.96 -16.18
C SER A 170 0.55 -9.15 -14.92
N ASN A 171 1.62 -8.65 -14.28
CA ASN A 171 1.55 -7.95 -13.02
C ASN A 171 0.96 -6.54 -13.17
N PHE A 172 1.27 -5.82 -14.24
CA PHE A 172 0.68 -4.51 -14.48
C PHE A 172 -0.82 -4.61 -14.77
N ALA A 173 -1.24 -5.60 -15.57
CA ALA A 173 -2.65 -5.85 -15.82
C ALA A 173 -3.39 -6.34 -14.56
N ASP A 174 -2.76 -7.18 -13.73
CA ASP A 174 -3.31 -7.61 -12.44
C ASP A 174 -3.47 -6.44 -11.46
N TRP A 175 -2.51 -5.52 -11.43
CA TRP A 175 -2.60 -4.34 -10.59
C TRP A 175 -3.81 -3.48 -10.95
N ILE A 176 -4.06 -3.21 -12.23
CA ILE A 176 -5.23 -2.44 -12.66
C ILE A 176 -6.53 -3.19 -12.34
N GLU A 177 -6.59 -4.49 -12.61
CA GLU A 177 -7.80 -5.31 -12.46
C GLU A 177 -8.16 -5.60 -10.99
N TYR A 178 -7.16 -5.88 -10.16
CA TYR A 178 -7.37 -6.45 -8.83
C TYR A 178 -6.97 -5.55 -7.66
N SER A 179 -6.21 -4.46 -7.86
CA SER A 179 -5.78 -3.62 -6.72
C SER A 179 -6.93 -2.94 -5.96
N THR A 180 -8.11 -2.86 -6.58
CA THR A 180 -9.33 -2.32 -5.97
C THR A 180 -10.22 -3.41 -5.38
N ALA A 181 -9.94 -4.68 -5.68
CA ALA A 181 -10.74 -5.80 -5.21
C ALA A 181 -10.51 -6.01 -3.71
N THR A 182 -11.61 -6.21 -2.98
CA THR A 182 -11.57 -6.47 -1.54
C THR A 182 -10.66 -7.66 -1.24
N GLY A 183 -9.66 -7.41 -0.42
CA GLY A 183 -8.66 -8.38 0.01
C GLY A 183 -7.61 -8.80 -0.97
N VAL A 184 -7.42 -8.04 -2.03
CA VAL A 184 -6.19 -8.17 -2.80
C VAL A 184 -5.22 -7.14 -2.26
N CYS A 185 -4.07 -7.64 -1.79
CA CYS A 185 -3.02 -6.80 -1.26
C CYS A 185 -1.85 -6.74 -2.22
N GLY A 186 -1.28 -5.54 -2.33
CA GLY A 186 0.00 -5.36 -2.98
C GLY A 186 1.10 -6.13 -2.26
N ALA A 187 2.15 -6.50 -3.01
CA ALA A 187 3.33 -7.17 -2.48
C ALA A 187 3.98 -6.38 -1.34
N VAL A 188 4.07 -5.06 -1.49
CA VAL A 188 4.44 -4.10 -0.43
C VAL A 188 3.58 -2.84 -0.55
N GLN A 189 3.52 -2.05 0.52
CA GLN A 189 2.79 -0.77 0.53
C GLN A 189 3.62 0.37 -0.08
N SER A 190 4.95 0.23 -0.05
CA SER A 190 5.87 1.21 -0.60
C SER A 190 7.20 0.53 -0.96
N CYS A 191 7.85 1.02 -2.00
CA CYS A 191 9.22 0.62 -2.33
C CYS A 191 10.28 1.28 -1.45
N ASP A 192 9.95 2.39 -0.80
CA ASP A 192 10.74 2.96 0.28
C ASP A 192 10.57 2.10 1.54
N ALA A 193 11.67 1.53 2.04
CA ALA A 193 11.68 0.62 3.18
C ALA A 193 11.20 1.28 4.49
N ALA A 194 11.50 2.56 4.71
CA ALA A 194 11.07 3.28 5.90
C ALA A 194 9.56 3.55 5.84
N LYS A 195 9.06 4.01 4.70
CA LYS A 195 7.61 4.18 4.48
C LYS A 195 6.87 2.86 4.56
N ASN A 196 7.41 1.79 3.95
CA ASN A 196 6.79 0.47 4.00
C ASN A 196 6.74 -0.11 5.42
N ALA A 197 7.79 0.12 6.22
CA ALA A 197 7.79 -0.28 7.62
C ALA A 197 6.77 0.52 8.47
N ALA A 198 6.53 1.78 8.09
CA ALA A 198 5.57 2.67 8.75
C ALA A 198 4.13 2.52 8.24
N THR A 199 3.88 1.84 7.13
CA THR A 199 2.53 1.66 6.58
C THR A 199 1.94 0.34 7.08
N PRO A 200 0.67 0.28 7.50
CA PRO A 200 0.03 -0.98 7.87
C PRO A 200 0.09 -1.92 6.68
N ALA A 201 0.55 -3.15 6.90
CA ALA A 201 0.49 -4.14 5.83
C ALA A 201 -0.98 -4.38 5.48
N CYS A 202 -1.32 -4.28 4.20
CA CYS A 202 -2.61 -4.75 3.72
C CYS A 202 -2.78 -6.23 4.09
N VAL A 203 -3.96 -6.59 4.60
CA VAL A 203 -4.30 -7.97 4.91
C VAL A 203 -5.30 -8.47 3.88
N PRO A 204 -5.00 -9.57 3.17
CA PRO A 204 -5.94 -10.14 2.23
C PRO A 204 -7.26 -10.52 2.92
N GLN A 205 -8.31 -9.73 2.70
CA GLN A 205 -9.67 -9.98 3.17
C GLN A 205 -10.51 -10.68 2.09
N ARG A 206 -10.80 -11.97 2.26
CA ARG A 206 -11.65 -12.70 1.29
C ARG A 206 -12.92 -11.89 0.98
N PRO A 207 -13.44 -11.90 -0.27
CA PRO A 207 -14.64 -11.13 -0.62
C PRO A 207 -15.84 -11.42 0.30
N THR A 208 -15.89 -12.62 0.88
CA THR A 208 -16.91 -13.03 1.85
C THR A 208 -16.83 -12.31 3.20
N ASP A 209 -15.76 -11.57 3.49
CA ASP A 209 -15.62 -10.72 4.69
C ASP A 209 -16.70 -9.63 4.72
N ASN A 210 -17.03 -9.02 3.57
CA ASN A 210 -18.01 -7.94 3.48
C ASN A 210 -17.72 -6.75 4.44
N GLY A 211 -16.45 -6.53 4.80
CA GLY A 211 -16.03 -5.50 5.76
C GLY A 211 -16.25 -5.88 7.22
N SER A 212 -16.68 -7.11 7.53
CA SER A 212 -16.93 -7.57 8.90
C SER A 212 -15.68 -7.53 9.77
N CYS A 213 -14.51 -7.78 9.18
CA CYS A 213 -13.27 -7.67 9.89
C CYS A 213 -12.87 -6.24 10.16
N ALA A 214 -13.07 -5.33 9.20
CA ALA A 214 -12.82 -3.91 9.44
C ALA A 214 -13.69 -3.40 10.60
N GLU A 215 -14.95 -3.84 10.68
CA GLU A 215 -15.81 -3.57 11.83
C GLU A 215 -15.27 -4.20 13.12
N MET A 216 -14.85 -5.48 13.11
CA MET A 216 -14.25 -6.14 14.28
C MET A 216 -13.00 -5.41 14.79
N VAL A 217 -12.15 -4.91 13.88
CA VAL A 217 -10.99 -4.07 14.20
C VAL A 217 -11.44 -2.74 14.80
N SER A 218 -12.45 -2.09 14.22
CA SER A 218 -13.03 -0.84 14.76
C SER A 218 -13.54 -1.03 16.19
N GLN A 219 -14.23 -2.13 16.46
CA GLN A 219 -14.68 -2.48 17.81
C GLN A 219 -13.50 -2.74 18.75
N CYS A 220 -12.44 -3.42 18.28
CA CYS A 220 -11.22 -3.57 19.06
C CYS A 220 -10.59 -2.22 19.43
N ILE A 221 -10.52 -1.26 18.50
CA ILE A 221 -9.95 0.08 18.75
C ILE A 221 -10.69 0.80 19.89
N LEU A 222 -12.01 0.64 20.02
CA LEU A 222 -12.77 1.24 21.12
C LEU A 222 -12.34 0.76 22.50
N PHE A 223 -11.76 -0.44 22.60
CA PHE A 223 -11.32 -1.05 23.86
C PHE A 223 -9.80 -1.16 24.02
N ALA A 224 -9.05 -1.09 22.92
CA ALA A 224 -7.61 -1.23 22.87
C ALA A 224 -6.86 0.04 23.32
N GLY A 225 -7.50 0.93 24.09
CA GLY A 225 -6.99 2.26 24.45
C GLY A 225 -5.61 2.30 25.11
N ASN A 226 -5.08 1.13 25.50
CA ASN A 226 -3.64 0.89 25.57
C ASN A 226 -3.32 -0.38 24.76
N THR A 227 -2.59 -0.23 23.66
CA THR A 227 -2.21 -1.33 22.75
C THR A 227 -1.30 -2.37 23.39
N THR A 228 -0.95 -2.27 24.69
CA THR A 228 -0.18 -3.27 25.43
C THR A 228 -0.98 -4.40 26.07
N HIS A 229 -2.33 -4.41 25.97
CA HIS A 229 -3.19 -5.45 26.57
C HIS A 229 -4.29 -5.94 25.63
N ILE A 230 -3.99 -6.04 24.33
CA ILE A 230 -5.05 -6.29 23.33
C ILE A 230 -5.72 -7.67 23.48
N PHE A 231 -5.06 -8.66 24.10
CA PHE A 231 -5.66 -9.99 24.30
C PHE A 231 -6.52 -10.11 25.57
N ASP A 232 -6.78 -8.99 26.25
CA ASP A 232 -7.71 -8.89 27.39
C ASP A 232 -9.14 -8.56 26.94
N ASN A 233 -9.38 -8.44 25.63
CA ASN A 233 -10.66 -8.09 25.03
C ASN A 233 -11.06 -9.05 23.90
N GLU A 234 -12.32 -9.50 23.87
CA GLU A 234 -12.81 -10.45 22.87
C GLU A 234 -12.75 -9.91 21.44
N TYR A 235 -13.10 -8.63 21.21
CA TYR A 235 -13.06 -8.01 19.87
C TYR A 235 -11.65 -8.05 19.30
N CYS A 236 -10.64 -7.74 20.11
CA CYS A 236 -9.25 -7.74 19.67
C CYS A 236 -8.70 -9.13 19.41
N VAL A 237 -9.14 -10.14 20.17
CA VAL A 237 -8.80 -11.54 19.91
C VAL A 237 -9.41 -12.02 18.59
N LEU A 238 -10.69 -11.71 18.33
CA LEU A 238 -11.33 -12.07 17.07
C LEU A 238 -10.80 -11.27 15.87
N ALA A 239 -10.49 -9.98 16.07
CA ALA A 239 -9.79 -9.17 15.07
C ALA A 239 -8.44 -9.81 14.71
N SER A 240 -7.70 -10.32 15.71
CA SER A 240 -6.42 -11.02 15.47
C SER A 240 -6.59 -12.23 14.55
N PHE A 241 -7.72 -12.93 14.61
CA PHE A 241 -7.98 -14.08 13.73
C PHE A 241 -8.23 -13.66 12.29
N CYS A 242 -8.85 -12.50 12.02
CA CYS A 242 -8.93 -12.02 10.63
C CYS A 242 -7.56 -11.82 9.99
N TYR A 243 -6.54 -11.54 10.81
CA TYR A 243 -5.17 -11.31 10.38
C TYR A 243 -4.39 -12.62 10.28
N SER A 244 -5.05 -13.78 10.33
CA SER A 244 -4.42 -15.10 10.23
C SER A 244 -3.73 -15.36 8.88
N GLN A 245 -4.18 -14.72 7.80
CA GLN A 245 -3.49 -14.74 6.50
C GLN A 245 -2.29 -13.78 6.42
N SER A 246 -2.07 -12.98 7.46
CA SER A 246 -0.94 -12.08 7.65
C SER A 246 -0.30 -12.39 9.00
N THR A 247 -0.13 -11.40 9.90
CA THR A 247 0.29 -11.63 11.29
C THR A 247 -0.47 -10.76 12.27
N VAL A 248 -0.50 -11.19 13.54
CA VAL A 248 -1.09 -10.41 14.63
C VAL A 248 -0.36 -9.08 14.84
N ASP A 249 0.94 -9.02 14.53
CA ASP A 249 1.71 -7.76 14.57
C ASP A 249 1.20 -6.72 13.56
N VAL A 250 0.61 -7.15 12.44
CA VAL A 250 0.00 -6.21 11.49
C VAL A 250 -1.25 -5.58 12.08
N LEU A 251 -2.07 -6.33 12.82
CA LEU A 251 -3.20 -5.76 13.57
C LEU A 251 -2.69 -4.75 14.61
N ILE A 252 -1.70 -5.13 15.43
CA ILE A 252 -1.15 -4.25 16.48
C ILE A 252 -0.65 -2.93 15.88
N LYS A 253 0.03 -2.98 14.74
CA LYS A 253 0.48 -1.78 14.02
C LYS A 253 -0.69 -0.93 13.54
N ALA A 254 -1.75 -1.54 13.01
CA ALA A 254 -2.96 -0.82 12.61
C ALA A 254 -3.63 -0.12 13.80
N LEU A 255 -3.78 -0.82 14.93
CA LEU A 255 -4.36 -0.25 16.15
C LEU A 255 -3.57 0.96 16.69
N VAL A 256 -2.23 0.91 16.63
CA VAL A 256 -1.38 2.03 17.07
C VAL A 256 -1.52 3.25 16.14
N GLN A 257 -1.75 3.05 14.85
CA GLN A 257 -1.90 4.16 13.92
C GLN A 257 -3.26 4.85 14.04
N ASP A 258 -4.31 4.09 14.33
CA ASP A 258 -5.64 4.64 14.59
C ASP A 258 -5.74 5.27 15.99
N ASP A 259 -4.86 4.89 16.92
CA ASP A 259 -4.69 5.58 18.20
C ASP A 259 -3.86 6.86 18.01
N TYR A 260 -4.53 7.92 17.55
CA TYR A 260 -3.97 9.26 17.28
C TYR A 260 -3.13 9.88 18.41
N LEU A 261 -3.11 9.31 19.62
CA LEU A 261 -2.36 9.81 20.78
C LEU A 261 -1.11 8.99 21.14
N TYR A 262 -0.89 7.82 20.53
CA TYR A 262 0.24 6.98 20.87
C TYR A 262 1.51 7.36 20.08
N ILE A 263 2.46 8.01 20.75
CA ILE A 263 3.76 8.43 20.15
C ILE A 263 4.85 7.35 20.32
N GLY A 264 4.50 6.16 20.82
CA GLY A 264 5.43 5.06 21.08
C GLY A 264 5.57 4.09 19.91
N GLN A 265 6.55 3.19 20.00
CA GLN A 265 6.64 2.05 19.09
C GLN A 265 5.58 0.99 19.47
N PRO A 266 4.95 0.31 18.49
CA PRO A 266 3.99 -0.75 18.78
C PRO A 266 4.59 -1.85 19.66
N VAL A 267 3.89 -2.23 20.72
CA VAL A 267 4.27 -3.41 21.51
C VAL A 267 3.88 -4.66 20.75
N LEU A 268 4.83 -5.28 20.06
CA LEU A 268 4.60 -6.48 19.23
C LEU A 268 3.98 -7.63 20.03
N SER A 269 3.32 -8.57 19.35
CA SER A 269 2.55 -9.66 19.93
C SER A 269 3.35 -10.53 20.90
N ILE A 270 4.65 -10.70 20.64
CA ILE A 270 5.57 -11.46 21.50
C ILE A 270 5.79 -10.81 22.88
N ASN A 271 5.59 -9.49 22.97
CA ASN A 271 5.74 -8.70 24.19
C ASN A 271 4.38 -8.33 24.82
N GLN A 272 3.27 -8.71 24.20
CA GLN A 272 1.95 -8.58 24.79
C GLN A 272 1.78 -9.59 25.93
N PRO A 273 1.03 -9.27 26.99
CA PRO A 273 0.50 -10.25 27.93
C PRO A 273 -0.25 -11.36 27.21
N ARG A 274 -0.27 -12.56 27.80
CA ARG A 274 -1.02 -13.68 27.23
C ARG A 274 -2.52 -13.39 27.25
N LEU A 275 -3.24 -13.98 26.29
CA LEU A 275 -4.69 -14.14 26.33
C LEU A 275 -5.14 -14.48 27.75
N THR A 276 -6.10 -13.72 28.30
CA THR A 276 -6.57 -13.99 29.66
C THR A 276 -7.45 -15.23 29.70
N GLN A 277 -7.45 -15.92 30.84
CA GLN A 277 -8.39 -17.03 31.06
C GLN A 277 -9.85 -16.57 30.99
N SER A 278 -10.14 -15.31 31.35
CA SER A 278 -11.49 -14.75 31.26
C SER A 278 -11.97 -14.70 29.81
N VAL A 279 -11.20 -14.07 28.92
CA VAL A 279 -11.54 -13.99 27.49
C VAL A 279 -11.60 -15.38 26.86
N PHE A 280 -10.65 -16.27 27.22
CA PHE A 280 -10.70 -17.66 26.76
C PHE A 280 -12.00 -18.36 27.18
N ASN A 281 -12.43 -18.20 28.43
CA ASN A 281 -13.67 -18.80 28.94
C ASN A 281 -14.90 -18.20 28.27
N THR A 282 -14.89 -16.89 27.98
CA THR A 282 -15.96 -16.25 27.18
C THR A 282 -16.05 -16.92 25.81
N LEU A 283 -14.92 -17.03 25.10
CA LEU A 283 -14.87 -17.65 23.78
C LEU A 283 -15.26 -19.13 23.82
N SER A 284 -14.77 -19.90 24.78
CA SER A 284 -15.05 -21.34 24.86
C SER A 284 -16.46 -21.68 25.39
N GLY A 285 -17.24 -20.68 25.82
CA GLY A 285 -18.47 -20.91 26.56
C GLY A 285 -18.25 -21.65 27.89
N GLY A 286 -17.09 -21.42 28.53
CA GLY A 286 -16.67 -22.06 29.78
C GLY A 286 -16.03 -23.44 29.63
N ASN A 287 -15.82 -23.92 28.40
CA ASN A 287 -15.17 -25.21 28.15
C ASN A 287 -13.62 -25.12 28.21
N THR A 288 -12.97 -26.28 28.20
CA THR A 288 -11.49 -26.39 28.22
C THR A 288 -10.83 -26.16 26.87
N VAL A 289 -11.60 -26.09 25.78
CA VAL A 289 -11.16 -25.84 24.41
C VAL A 289 -12.09 -24.85 23.74
N VAL A 290 -11.54 -24.05 22.82
CA VAL A 290 -12.34 -23.26 21.87
C VAL A 290 -12.55 -24.11 20.62
N THR A 291 -13.80 -24.28 20.21
CA THR A 291 -14.17 -25.01 18.98
C THR A 291 -14.41 -24.03 17.83
N GLN A 292 -14.48 -24.54 16.59
CA GLN A 292 -14.87 -23.71 15.44
C GLN A 292 -16.23 -23.04 15.63
N GLN A 293 -17.22 -23.76 16.16
CA GLN A 293 -18.56 -23.21 16.37
C GLN A 293 -18.52 -22.08 17.41
N ASN A 294 -17.71 -22.22 18.46
CA ASN A 294 -17.53 -21.16 19.45
C ASN A 294 -17.03 -19.85 18.81
N VAL A 295 -16.08 -19.95 17.87
CA VAL A 295 -15.52 -18.79 17.18
C VAL A 295 -16.53 -18.17 16.22
N ILE A 296 -17.30 -19.00 15.50
CA ILE A 296 -18.42 -18.53 14.66
C ILE A 296 -19.43 -17.76 15.53
N ASP A 297 -19.90 -18.36 16.61
CA ASP A 297 -20.89 -17.76 17.50
C ASP A 297 -20.38 -16.46 18.12
N ALA A 298 -19.13 -16.45 18.58
CA ALA A 298 -18.51 -15.24 19.15
C ALA A 298 -18.37 -14.13 18.10
N TYR A 299 -17.95 -14.45 16.87
CA TYR A 299 -17.73 -13.47 15.81
C TYR A 299 -19.03 -12.79 15.38
N TYR A 300 -20.06 -13.58 15.07
CA TYR A 300 -21.37 -13.03 14.72
C TYR A 300 -22.08 -12.39 15.92
N GLY A 301 -21.88 -12.93 17.12
CA GLY A 301 -22.41 -12.38 18.36
C GLY A 301 -21.87 -10.99 18.65
N LEU A 302 -20.56 -10.77 18.52
CA LEU A 302 -19.93 -9.47 18.77
C LEU A 302 -20.21 -8.43 17.67
N LEU A 303 -20.50 -8.87 16.45
CA LEU A 303 -21.01 -7.98 15.39
C LEU A 303 -22.49 -7.60 15.58
N THR A 304 -23.17 -8.15 16.57
CA THR A 304 -24.56 -7.81 16.86
C THR A 304 -24.63 -6.68 17.89
N ASN A 305 -25.34 -5.60 17.55
CA ASN A 305 -25.44 -4.38 18.37
C ASN A 305 -24.07 -3.80 18.73
N THR A 306 -23.30 -3.47 17.68
CA THR A 306 -21.94 -2.95 17.79
C THR A 306 -21.89 -1.66 18.60
N LEU A 307 -20.71 -1.24 19.02
CA LEU A 307 -20.51 -0.07 19.83
C LEU A 307 -20.00 1.09 18.98
N ARG A 308 -20.24 2.31 19.47
CA ARG A 308 -19.63 3.53 18.94
C ARG A 308 -19.02 4.32 20.09
N SER A 309 -18.10 5.23 19.77
CA SER A 309 -17.65 6.22 20.74
C SER A 309 -18.78 7.21 21.07
N CYS A 310 -19.12 7.34 22.36
CA CYS A 310 -20.04 8.33 22.89
C CYS A 310 -19.33 9.55 23.50
N GLY A 311 -18.01 9.67 23.31
CA GLY A 311 -17.18 10.71 23.89
C GLY A 311 -15.97 10.16 24.64
N GLY A 312 -15.17 11.06 25.21
CA GLY A 312 -13.87 10.74 25.80
C GLY A 312 -12.71 11.06 24.84
N PRO A 313 -11.49 11.32 25.36
CA PRO A 313 -10.33 11.47 24.50
C PRO A 313 -9.97 10.13 23.84
N PRO A 314 -9.26 10.13 22.69
CA PRO A 314 -8.70 8.90 22.13
C PRO A 314 -7.94 8.09 23.20
N GLY A 315 -8.01 6.77 23.15
CA GLY A 315 -7.44 5.89 24.19
C GLY A 315 -8.25 5.81 25.51
N ALA A 316 -9.26 6.67 25.72
CA ALA A 316 -10.19 6.61 26.84
C ALA A 316 -11.64 6.89 26.40
N VAL A 317 -12.00 6.39 25.23
CA VAL A 317 -13.35 6.52 24.69
C VAL A 317 -14.36 5.78 25.57
N THR A 318 -15.53 6.36 25.74
CA THR A 318 -16.67 5.73 26.40
C THR A 318 -17.52 5.04 25.34
N PRO A 319 -17.48 3.71 25.24
CA PRO A 319 -18.30 2.99 24.27
C PRO A 319 -19.77 3.00 24.67
N CYS A 320 -20.65 3.10 23.69
CA CYS A 320 -22.10 2.99 23.88
C CYS A 320 -22.72 2.21 22.71
N PRO A 321 -23.89 1.56 22.91
CA PRO A 321 -24.58 0.86 21.84
C PRO A 321 -24.84 1.76 20.63
N SER A 322 -24.43 1.29 19.45
CA SER A 322 -24.70 1.98 18.20
C SER A 322 -26.17 1.82 17.80
N GLY A 323 -26.79 0.70 18.18
CA GLY A 323 -28.10 0.26 17.68
C GLY A 323 -28.02 -0.37 16.28
N SER A 324 -26.81 -0.51 15.75
CA SER A 324 -26.50 -1.11 14.45
C SER A 324 -25.82 -2.46 14.64
N SER A 325 -25.93 -3.32 13.64
CA SER A 325 -25.25 -4.62 13.63
C SER A 325 -24.54 -4.83 12.30
N GLY A 326 -23.51 -5.67 12.31
CA GLY A 326 -22.65 -5.93 11.16
C GLY A 326 -21.77 -4.74 10.77
N PRO A 327 -21.22 -4.74 9.56
CA PRO A 327 -21.46 -5.73 8.49
C PRO A 327 -21.07 -7.15 8.91
N TYR A 328 -21.87 -8.13 8.50
CA TYR A 328 -21.58 -9.54 8.70
C TYR A 328 -20.87 -10.11 7.47
N PRO A 329 -20.04 -11.15 7.63
CA PRO A 329 -19.56 -11.91 6.49
C PRO A 329 -20.75 -12.37 5.63
N THR A 330 -20.58 -12.43 4.31
CA THR A 330 -21.62 -12.98 3.44
C THR A 330 -21.70 -14.51 3.53
N ASP A 331 -20.67 -15.17 4.05
CA ASP A 331 -20.59 -16.61 4.23
C ASP A 331 -19.83 -16.98 5.52
N VAL A 332 -20.30 -18.01 6.23
CA VAL A 332 -19.66 -18.57 7.43
C VAL A 332 -18.28 -19.19 7.12
N SER A 333 -18.03 -19.53 5.86
CA SER A 333 -16.73 -20.00 5.40
C SER A 333 -15.63 -19.02 5.77
N TYR A 334 -15.89 -17.70 5.71
CA TYR A 334 -14.91 -16.68 6.09
C TYR A 334 -14.32 -16.92 7.49
N VAL A 335 -15.20 -17.17 8.47
CA VAL A 335 -14.78 -17.45 9.86
C VAL A 335 -14.14 -18.83 9.98
N THR A 336 -14.67 -19.80 9.25
CA THR A 336 -14.14 -21.16 9.21
C THR A 336 -12.71 -21.20 8.65
N ASP A 337 -12.42 -20.38 7.65
CA ASP A 337 -11.14 -20.31 6.94
C ASP A 337 -10.03 -19.78 7.85
N PHE A 338 -10.26 -18.66 8.54
CA PHE A 338 -9.25 -18.18 9.47
C PHE A 338 -9.06 -19.14 10.65
N TRP A 339 -10.14 -19.78 11.11
CA TRP A 339 -10.03 -20.75 12.20
C TRP A 339 -9.25 -22.00 11.79
N GLU A 340 -9.34 -22.39 10.52
CA GLU A 340 -8.50 -23.43 9.94
C GLU A 340 -7.03 -23.04 9.99
N THR A 341 -6.67 -21.81 9.62
CA THR A 341 -5.29 -21.31 9.74
C THR A 341 -4.79 -21.31 11.19
N VAL A 342 -5.61 -20.87 12.16
CA VAL A 342 -5.25 -20.94 13.58
C VAL A 342 -5.08 -22.41 14.03
N SER A 343 -5.98 -23.29 13.60
CA SER A 343 -5.93 -24.73 13.91
C SER A 343 -4.69 -25.40 13.33
N ALA A 344 -4.29 -25.02 12.11
CA ALA A 344 -3.08 -25.50 11.46
C ALA A 344 -1.82 -25.05 12.20
N TRP A 345 -1.74 -23.76 12.55
CA TRP A 345 -0.61 -23.22 13.29
C TRP A 345 -0.45 -23.88 14.66
N THR A 346 -1.57 -24.12 15.36
CA THR A 346 -1.57 -24.73 16.70
C THR A 346 -1.40 -26.26 16.70
N GLY A 347 -1.50 -26.91 15.54
CA GLY A 347 -1.36 -28.37 15.40
C GLY A 347 -2.64 -29.17 15.72
N PHE A 348 -3.82 -28.57 15.66
CA PHE A 348 -5.11 -29.19 16.00
C PHE A 348 -6.02 -29.41 14.77
N CYS A 349 -5.46 -29.68 13.60
CA CYS A 349 -6.23 -29.81 12.35
C CYS A 349 -7.34 -30.86 12.35
N SER A 350 -7.13 -31.99 13.04
CA SER A 350 -8.09 -33.10 13.04
C SER A 350 -9.38 -32.80 13.82
N THR A 351 -9.31 -31.92 14.81
CA THR A 351 -10.44 -31.62 15.70
C THR A 351 -10.89 -30.17 15.65
N ARG A 352 -10.00 -29.24 15.27
CA ARG A 352 -10.19 -27.78 15.34
C ARG A 352 -10.63 -27.30 16.74
N ASN A 353 -10.23 -28.05 17.77
CA ASN A 353 -10.49 -27.78 19.17
C ASN A 353 -9.18 -27.35 19.84
N ILE A 354 -9.03 -26.05 20.09
CA ILE A 354 -7.77 -25.47 20.53
C ILE A 354 -7.83 -25.20 22.03
N PRO A 355 -6.96 -25.82 22.86
CA PRO A 355 -6.88 -25.54 24.28
C PRO A 355 -6.23 -24.18 24.54
N TYR A 356 -6.48 -23.62 25.73
CA TYR A 356 -6.00 -22.29 26.14
C TYR A 356 -4.53 -22.03 25.84
N LYS A 357 -3.63 -22.95 26.23
CA LYS A 357 -2.19 -22.75 26.06
C LYS A 357 -1.82 -22.48 24.60
N ASN A 358 -2.35 -23.29 23.69
CA ASN A 358 -2.05 -23.22 22.27
C ASN A 358 -2.67 -21.99 21.62
N LEU A 359 -3.90 -21.61 22.00
CA LEU A 359 -4.51 -20.39 21.49
C LEU A 359 -3.76 -19.13 21.96
N ALA A 360 -3.36 -19.11 23.23
CA ALA A 360 -2.53 -18.03 23.77
C ALA A 360 -1.15 -17.98 23.11
N ASP A 361 -0.54 -19.14 22.82
CA ASP A 361 0.73 -19.22 22.08
C ASP A 361 0.58 -18.70 20.64
N TYR A 362 -0.52 -19.03 19.95
CA TYR A 362 -0.80 -18.50 18.62
C TYR A 362 -0.83 -16.97 18.62
N LEU A 363 -1.62 -16.37 19.52
CA LEU A 363 -1.77 -14.91 19.60
C LEU A 363 -0.44 -14.20 19.87
N GLN A 364 0.44 -14.77 20.69
CA GLN A 364 1.75 -14.17 20.99
C GLN A 364 2.81 -14.43 19.92
N TYR A 365 2.91 -15.67 19.41
CA TYR A 365 4.07 -16.13 18.66
C TYR A 365 3.84 -16.34 17.16
N SER A 366 2.60 -16.30 16.68
CA SER A 366 2.32 -16.51 15.25
C SER A 366 3.01 -15.51 14.32
N SER A 367 3.27 -14.29 14.81
CA SER A 367 4.02 -13.27 14.06
C SER A 367 5.52 -13.59 13.89
N THR A 368 6.10 -14.43 14.76
CA THR A 368 7.54 -14.74 14.76
C THR A 368 7.86 -16.18 14.35
N VAL A 369 6.89 -17.09 14.45
CA VAL A 369 7.05 -18.50 14.10
C VAL A 369 6.20 -18.83 12.89
N LYS A 370 6.87 -19.18 11.77
CA LYS A 370 6.20 -19.74 10.60
C LYS A 370 5.70 -21.14 10.91
N ALA A 371 4.42 -21.38 10.70
CA ALA A 371 3.79 -22.69 10.77
C ALA A 371 2.88 -22.90 9.54
N PRO A 372 2.34 -24.12 9.33
CA PRO A 372 1.37 -24.37 8.28
C PRO A 372 0.16 -23.43 8.39
N THR A 373 -0.31 -22.92 7.25
CA THR A 373 -1.46 -22.00 7.17
C THR A 373 -2.76 -22.68 6.80
N SER A 374 -2.73 -23.98 6.50
CA SER A 374 -3.90 -24.81 6.25
C SER A 374 -3.77 -26.15 6.93
N CYS A 375 -4.93 -26.71 7.23
CA CYS A 375 -5.10 -28.13 7.39
C CYS A 375 -5.27 -28.78 6.00
#